data_AF-A0A0G1WA10-F1
#
_entry.id   AF-A0A0G1WA10-F1
#
_cell.length_a   1.000
_cell.length_b   1.000
_cell.length_c   1.000
_cell.angle_alpha   90.00
_cell.angle_beta   90.00
_cell.angle_gamma   90.00
#
_symmetry.space_group_name_H-M   'P 1'
#
loop_
_entity.id
_entity.type
_entity.pdbx_description
1 polymer ?
#
loop_
_entity_poly.entity_id
_entity_poly.type
_entity_poly.pdbx_seq_one_letter_code
_entity_poly.pdbx_strand_id
1 'polypeptide(L)'
;MRKFIITTFVLGLALVIAGPAKAQMMGNFSNTTVDWNEVVEHTAREEQEGKELWDKFQAKEVACENLSDEQFGVLGEYFMGQMAGDSHAAMNAMMIQTHGEDGEEQIHIVMGKRLSGCDTSAAFPFGGSGWMPMMNMMWGGWSAPLGDNNSNNMMWNWGQNMMGWGGFGWLFTLTWIVWLIVGIFLAVWLWQKINKK
;
A
#
# COMPACT_ATOMS: atom_id res chain seq x y z
N MET A 1 -17.15 41.40 5.38
CA MET A 1 -17.55 40.06 5.84
C MET A 1 -18.33 39.27 4.77
N ARG A 2 -19.41 39.80 4.18
CA ARG A 2 -20.22 39.07 3.17
C ARG A 2 -19.47 38.67 1.90
N LYS A 3 -18.49 39.47 1.46
CA LYS A 3 -17.69 39.21 0.23
C LYS A 3 -16.57 38.18 0.41
N PHE A 4 -16.10 37.94 1.65
CA PHE A 4 -15.04 36.96 1.93
C PHE A 4 -15.57 35.53 2.09
N ILE A 5 -16.84 35.37 2.46
CA ILE A 5 -17.49 34.06 2.62
C ILE A 5 -17.84 33.45 1.25
N ILE A 6 -18.13 34.29 0.26
CA ILE A 6 -18.51 33.83 -1.09
C ILE A 6 -17.27 33.35 -1.86
N THR A 7 -16.11 33.98 -1.68
CA THR A 7 -14.86 33.57 -2.37
C THR A 7 -14.29 32.26 -1.84
N THR A 8 -14.43 31.94 -0.55
CA THR A 8 -13.99 30.65 0.00
C THR A 8 -14.90 29.50 -0.41
N PHE A 9 -16.20 29.75 -0.60
CA PHE A 9 -17.15 28.73 -1.05
C PHE A 9 -16.94 28.32 -2.52
N VAL A 10 -16.53 29.27 -3.38
CA VAL A 10 -16.25 29.00 -4.80
C VAL A 10 -14.92 28.26 -5.00
N LEU A 11 -13.90 28.53 -4.18
CA LEU A 11 -12.63 27.80 -4.24
C LEU A 11 -12.74 26.36 -3.71
N GLY A 12 -13.63 26.11 -2.73
CA GLY A 12 -13.88 24.76 -2.21
C GLY A 12 -14.60 23.84 -3.18
N LEU A 13 -15.43 24.39 -4.08
CA LEU A 13 -16.18 23.59 -5.06
C LEU A 13 -15.33 23.11 -6.24
N ALA A 14 -14.21 23.78 -6.54
CA ALA A 14 -13.33 23.42 -7.65
C ALA A 14 -12.42 22.21 -7.36
N LEU A 15 -12.27 21.82 -6.09
CA LEU A 15 -11.41 20.72 -5.66
C LEU A 15 -12.09 19.34 -5.66
N VAL A 16 -13.38 19.25 -6.00
CA VAL A 16 -14.16 18.01 -5.94
C VAL A 16 -14.25 17.27 -7.29
N ILE A 17 -13.67 17.82 -8.37
CA ILE A 17 -13.64 17.14 -9.67
C ILE A 17 -12.30 16.42 -9.85
N ALA A 18 -11.99 15.50 -8.93
CA ALA A 18 -11.07 14.41 -9.24
C ALA A 18 -11.86 13.43 -10.12
N GLY A 19 -11.75 13.58 -11.44
CA GLY A 19 -12.29 12.58 -12.36
C GLY A 19 -11.70 11.20 -12.06
N PRO A 20 -12.44 10.10 -12.32
CA PRO A 20 -11.87 8.77 -12.21
C PRO A 20 -10.69 8.68 -13.17
N ALA A 21 -9.48 8.54 -12.64
CA ALA A 21 -8.32 8.19 -13.44
C ALA A 21 -8.61 6.82 -14.06
N LYS A 22 -8.90 6.79 -15.36
CA LYS A 22 -9.05 5.54 -16.09
C LYS A 22 -7.68 4.88 -16.15
N ALA A 23 -7.56 3.73 -15.48
CA ALA A 23 -6.43 2.81 -15.56
C ALA A 23 -6.33 2.18 -16.97
N GLN A 24 -6.08 2.99 -17.99
CA GLN A 24 -6.07 2.56 -19.41
C GLN A 24 -4.67 2.23 -19.94
N MET A 25 -3.67 2.00 -19.08
CA MET A 25 -2.31 1.64 -19.53
C MET A 25 -2.03 0.12 -19.63
N MET A 26 -3.04 -0.76 -19.56
CA MET A 26 -2.87 -2.21 -19.82
C MET A 26 -3.51 -2.71 -21.11
N GLY A 27 -3.64 -1.84 -22.11
CA GLY A 27 -4.35 -2.10 -23.37
C GLY A 27 -3.72 -3.10 -24.35
N ASN A 28 -2.86 -4.03 -23.92
CA ASN A 28 -2.27 -5.02 -24.84
C ASN A 28 -2.21 -6.46 -24.31
N PHE A 29 -2.90 -6.75 -23.21
CA PHE A 29 -3.01 -8.09 -22.65
C PHE A 29 -4.20 -8.89 -23.26
N SER A 30 -4.80 -8.39 -24.33
CA SER A 30 -5.97 -8.99 -24.99
C SER A 30 -5.65 -10.18 -25.89
N ASN A 31 -4.40 -10.67 -25.91
CA ASN A 31 -3.96 -11.74 -26.82
C ASN A 31 -3.42 -12.98 -26.09
N THR A 32 -3.66 -13.10 -24.79
CA THR A 32 -3.34 -14.30 -23.98
C THR A 32 -4.58 -15.17 -23.81
N THR A 33 -4.38 -16.49 -23.77
CA THR A 33 -5.38 -17.52 -23.47
C THR A 33 -5.76 -17.59 -21.99
N VAL A 34 -5.51 -16.53 -21.22
CA VAL A 34 -5.66 -16.49 -19.77
C VAL A 34 -7.10 -16.07 -19.45
N ASP A 35 -7.80 -16.87 -18.65
CA ASP A 35 -9.12 -16.50 -18.14
C ASP A 35 -8.98 -15.40 -17.09
N TRP A 36 -9.24 -14.18 -17.52
CA TRP A 36 -9.12 -12.99 -16.67
C TRP A 36 -10.01 -13.00 -15.44
N ASN A 37 -11.20 -13.60 -15.53
CA ASN A 37 -12.08 -13.65 -14.37
C ASN A 37 -11.55 -14.61 -13.33
N GLU A 38 -11.02 -15.76 -13.79
CA GLU A 38 -10.37 -16.75 -12.93
C GLU A 38 -9.16 -16.15 -12.22
N VAL A 39 -8.25 -15.45 -12.94
CA VAL A 39 -7.07 -14.83 -12.30
C VAL A 39 -7.47 -13.77 -11.27
N VAL A 40 -8.44 -12.90 -11.58
CA VAL A 40 -8.88 -11.87 -10.64
C VAL A 40 -9.51 -12.48 -9.38
N GLU A 41 -10.37 -13.49 -9.54
CA GLU A 41 -11.00 -14.17 -8.41
C GLU A 41 -9.98 -14.94 -7.57
N HIS A 42 -9.04 -15.61 -8.22
CA HIS A 42 -7.96 -16.35 -7.58
C HIS A 42 -7.06 -15.43 -6.75
N THR A 43 -6.53 -14.37 -7.35
CA THR A 43 -5.68 -13.38 -6.67
C THR A 43 -6.40 -12.75 -5.49
N ALA A 44 -7.68 -12.36 -5.64
CA ALA A 44 -8.44 -11.76 -4.54
C ALA A 44 -8.64 -12.72 -3.35
N ARG A 45 -8.84 -14.01 -3.63
CA ARG A 45 -8.96 -15.04 -2.59
C ARG A 45 -7.63 -15.21 -1.84
N GLU A 46 -6.53 -15.34 -2.57
CA GLU A 46 -5.21 -15.56 -1.96
C GLU A 46 -4.73 -14.35 -1.16
N GLU A 47 -5.00 -13.12 -1.63
CA GLU A 47 -4.75 -11.92 -0.84
C GLU A 47 -5.52 -11.93 0.49
N GLN A 48 -6.77 -12.41 0.49
CA GLN A 48 -7.56 -12.51 1.70
C GLN A 48 -7.01 -13.58 2.65
N GLU A 49 -6.71 -14.77 2.14
CA GLU A 49 -6.09 -15.85 2.93
C GLU A 49 -4.76 -15.41 3.53
N GLY A 50 -3.97 -14.64 2.77
CA GLY A 50 -2.68 -14.11 3.19
C GLY A 50 -2.82 -13.04 4.25
N LYS A 51 -3.85 -12.19 4.16
CA LYS A 51 -4.17 -11.23 5.21
C LYS A 51 -4.54 -11.94 6.52
N GLU A 52 -5.39 -12.97 6.46
CA GLU A 52 -5.78 -13.73 7.66
C GLU A 52 -4.59 -14.44 8.30
N LEU A 53 -3.71 -15.01 7.48
CA LEU A 53 -2.46 -15.61 7.94
C LEU A 53 -1.52 -14.57 8.54
N TRP A 54 -1.42 -13.39 7.91
CA TRP A 54 -0.61 -12.28 8.38
C TRP A 54 -1.08 -11.76 9.74
N ASP A 55 -2.39 -11.64 9.96
CA ASP A 55 -2.96 -11.23 11.24
C ASP A 55 -2.61 -12.22 12.35
N LYS A 56 -2.67 -13.54 12.08
CA LYS A 56 -2.25 -14.59 13.02
C LYS A 56 -0.75 -14.54 13.31
N PHE A 57 0.06 -14.29 12.28
CA PHE A 57 1.51 -14.13 12.43
C PHE A 57 1.85 -12.92 13.31
N GLN A 58 1.19 -11.78 13.09
CA GLN A 58 1.37 -10.57 13.90
C GLN A 58 0.88 -10.75 15.34
N ALA A 59 -0.17 -11.54 15.54
CA ALA A 59 -0.64 -11.95 16.86
C ALA A 59 0.28 -12.99 17.55
N LYS A 60 1.34 -13.44 16.88
CA LYS A 60 2.28 -14.49 17.33
C LYS A 60 1.63 -15.86 17.55
N GLU A 61 0.51 -16.11 16.88
CA GLU A 61 -0.15 -17.42 16.89
C GLU A 61 0.57 -18.42 15.98
N VAL A 62 1.27 -17.93 14.96
CA VAL A 62 2.11 -18.70 14.04
C VAL A 62 3.51 -18.08 14.02
N ALA A 63 4.53 -18.92 13.90
CA ALA A 63 5.94 -18.51 13.86
C ALA A 63 6.57 -18.94 12.52
N CYS A 64 7.70 -18.33 12.16
CA CYS A 64 8.39 -18.61 10.89
C CYS A 64 8.67 -20.09 10.63
N GLU A 65 9.05 -20.83 11.68
CA GLU A 65 9.35 -22.27 11.60
C GLU A 65 8.12 -23.14 11.29
N ASN A 66 6.91 -22.60 11.50
CA ASN A 66 5.64 -23.28 11.29
C ASN A 66 4.97 -22.90 9.97
N LEU A 67 5.59 -22.01 9.18
CA LEU A 67 5.06 -21.59 7.88
C LEU A 67 5.64 -22.50 6.78
N SER A 68 4.74 -23.10 5.99
CA SER A 68 5.11 -23.81 4.76
C SER A 68 5.43 -22.85 3.63
N ASP A 69 6.04 -23.36 2.55
CA ASP A 69 6.24 -22.57 1.34
C ASP A 69 4.92 -22.06 0.76
N GLU A 70 3.87 -22.90 0.70
CA GLU A 70 2.52 -22.47 0.30
C GLU A 70 2.01 -21.29 1.15
N GLN A 71 2.20 -21.36 2.48
CA GLN A 71 1.82 -20.26 3.39
C GLN A 71 2.66 -19.00 3.17
N PHE A 72 3.94 -19.13 2.82
CA PHE A 72 4.74 -18.00 2.37
C PHE A 72 4.28 -17.46 1.01
N GLY A 73 3.82 -18.31 0.09
CA GLY A 73 3.22 -17.91 -1.18
C GLY A 73 2.01 -17.00 -0.95
N VAL A 74 1.04 -17.46 -0.14
CA VAL A 74 -0.16 -16.68 0.18
C VAL A 74 0.19 -15.39 0.96
N LEU A 75 1.19 -15.39 1.83
CA LEU A 75 1.72 -14.13 2.43
C LEU A 75 2.31 -13.20 1.37
N GLY A 76 3.03 -13.75 0.39
CA GLY A 76 3.56 -13.04 -0.77
C GLY A 76 2.47 -12.37 -1.59
N GLU A 77 1.39 -13.09 -1.90
CA GLU A 77 0.19 -12.58 -2.57
C GLU A 77 -0.40 -11.39 -1.80
N TYR A 78 -0.62 -11.54 -0.49
CA TYR A 78 -1.12 -10.44 0.34
C TYR A 78 -0.21 -9.21 0.30
N PHE A 79 1.11 -9.40 0.47
CA PHE A 79 2.03 -8.28 0.43
C PHE A 79 2.11 -7.65 -0.95
N MET A 80 2.04 -8.44 -2.01
CA MET A 80 1.99 -7.93 -3.36
C MET A 80 0.70 -7.17 -3.62
N GLY A 81 -0.46 -7.65 -3.13
CA GLY A 81 -1.73 -6.94 -3.18
C GLY A 81 -1.69 -5.60 -2.45
N GLN A 82 -1.12 -5.54 -1.24
CA GLN A 82 -0.91 -4.27 -0.52
C GLN A 82 -0.04 -3.28 -1.30
N MET A 83 0.82 -3.81 -2.16
CA MET A 83 1.81 -3.06 -2.91
C MET A 83 1.27 -2.62 -4.29
N ALA A 84 0.70 -3.53 -5.06
CA ALA A 84 0.21 -3.33 -6.42
C ALA A 84 -1.24 -2.84 -6.49
N GLY A 85 -2.02 -3.01 -5.41
CA GLY A 85 -3.45 -2.71 -5.39
C GLY A 85 -4.20 -3.41 -6.53
N ASP A 86 -5.11 -2.70 -7.18
CA ASP A 86 -5.94 -3.22 -8.28
C ASP A 86 -5.15 -3.79 -9.49
N SER A 87 -3.83 -3.55 -9.56
CA SER A 87 -2.98 -4.07 -10.63
C SER A 87 -2.39 -5.46 -10.35
N HIS A 88 -2.59 -6.02 -9.15
CA HIS A 88 -1.99 -7.28 -8.74
C HIS A 88 -2.38 -8.46 -9.65
N ALA A 89 -3.67 -8.67 -9.92
CA ALA A 89 -4.12 -9.74 -10.81
C ALA A 89 -3.50 -9.65 -12.22
N ALA A 90 -3.32 -8.43 -12.73
CA ALA A 90 -2.67 -8.20 -14.02
C ALA A 90 -1.15 -8.43 -13.95
N MET A 91 -0.55 -8.25 -12.78
CA MET A 91 0.83 -8.62 -12.50
C MET A 91 1.02 -10.14 -12.46
N ASN A 92 0.13 -10.88 -11.80
CA ASN A 92 0.16 -12.35 -11.77
C ASN A 92 0.02 -12.90 -13.19
N ALA A 93 -0.93 -12.39 -13.98
CA ALA A 93 -1.06 -12.77 -15.38
C ALA A 93 0.24 -12.54 -16.18
N MET A 94 0.96 -11.44 -15.90
CA MET A 94 2.25 -11.16 -16.54
C MET A 94 3.36 -12.09 -16.06
N MET A 95 3.40 -12.39 -14.77
CA MET A 95 4.35 -13.33 -14.19
C MET A 95 4.16 -14.72 -14.78
N ILE A 96 2.92 -15.20 -14.82
CA ILE A 96 2.56 -16.49 -15.44
C ILE A 96 2.96 -16.50 -16.92
N GLN A 97 2.70 -15.40 -17.65
CA GLN A 97 3.10 -15.32 -19.06
C GLN A 97 4.62 -15.37 -19.26
N THR A 98 5.40 -14.81 -18.34
CA THR A 98 6.86 -14.64 -18.50
C THR A 98 7.65 -15.81 -17.90
N HIS A 99 7.18 -16.35 -16.78
CA HIS A 99 7.88 -17.31 -15.93
C HIS A 99 7.09 -18.60 -15.67
N GLY A 100 5.84 -18.71 -16.14
CA GLY A 100 4.94 -19.82 -15.84
C GLY A 100 4.30 -19.71 -14.45
N GLU A 101 3.36 -20.60 -14.16
CA GLU A 101 2.66 -20.69 -12.86
C GLU A 101 3.66 -20.95 -11.73
N ASP A 102 4.52 -21.97 -11.88
CA ASP A 102 5.59 -22.27 -10.90
C ASP A 102 6.51 -21.06 -10.63
N GLY A 103 6.67 -20.19 -11.64
CA GLY A 103 7.54 -19.02 -11.53
C GLY A 103 6.91 -17.88 -10.76
N GLU A 104 5.60 -17.68 -10.94
CA GLU A 104 4.79 -16.74 -10.16
C GLU A 104 4.75 -17.17 -8.68
N GLU A 105 4.46 -18.45 -8.42
CA GLU A 105 4.36 -18.99 -7.07
C GLU A 105 5.69 -18.83 -6.31
N GLN A 106 6.82 -19.16 -6.94
CA GLN A 106 8.14 -18.99 -6.30
C GLN A 106 8.49 -17.53 -6.01
N ILE A 107 8.06 -16.59 -6.86
CA ILE A 107 8.23 -15.16 -6.60
C ILE A 107 7.45 -14.78 -5.34
N HIS A 108 6.20 -15.23 -5.23
CA HIS A 108 5.37 -14.98 -4.05
C HIS A 108 5.93 -15.64 -2.79
N ILE A 109 6.44 -16.87 -2.86
CA ILE A 109 7.09 -17.54 -1.72
C ILE A 109 8.29 -16.72 -1.21
N VAL A 110 9.19 -16.32 -2.12
CA VAL A 110 10.38 -15.53 -1.75
C VAL A 110 9.97 -14.18 -1.16
N MET A 111 8.95 -13.56 -1.74
CA MET A 111 8.41 -12.29 -1.28
C MET A 111 7.78 -12.40 0.11
N GLY A 112 6.99 -13.44 0.36
CA GLY A 112 6.43 -13.76 1.66
C GLY A 112 7.51 -13.99 2.72
N LYS A 113 8.54 -14.78 2.42
CA LYS A 113 9.69 -15.01 3.31
C LYS A 113 10.43 -13.74 3.68
N ARG A 114 10.71 -12.88 2.68
CA ARG A 114 11.46 -11.62 2.90
C ARG A 114 10.62 -10.60 3.65
N LEU A 115 9.38 -10.40 3.25
CA LEU A 115 8.53 -9.34 3.79
C LEU A 115 7.95 -9.70 5.16
N SER A 116 7.68 -10.98 5.44
CA SER A 116 7.38 -11.43 6.82
C SER A 116 8.57 -11.32 7.78
N GLY A 117 9.79 -11.15 7.25
CA GLY A 117 11.02 -11.10 8.02
C GLY A 117 11.56 -12.48 8.44
N CYS A 118 10.94 -13.57 7.97
CA CYS A 118 11.34 -14.93 8.31
C CYS A 118 12.63 -15.37 7.61
N ASP A 119 12.83 -14.98 6.35
CA ASP A 119 14.08 -15.18 5.63
C ASP A 119 14.30 -14.03 4.64
N THR A 120 15.06 -13.04 5.09
CA THR A 120 15.41 -11.85 4.30
C THR A 120 16.44 -12.14 3.20
N SER A 121 17.09 -13.31 3.24
CA SER A 121 18.12 -13.72 2.30
C SER A 121 17.60 -14.61 1.15
N ALA A 122 16.34 -15.06 1.23
CA ALA A 122 15.71 -15.92 0.24
C ALA A 122 15.93 -15.39 -1.18
N ALA A 123 16.58 -16.15 -2.06
CA ALA A 123 16.93 -15.67 -3.39
C ALA A 123 15.79 -15.89 -4.40
N PHE A 124 15.58 -14.95 -5.32
CA PHE A 124 14.66 -15.16 -6.43
C PHE A 124 15.25 -16.19 -7.42
N PRO A 125 14.47 -17.20 -7.84
CA PRO A 125 14.96 -18.32 -8.66
C PRO A 125 15.45 -17.91 -10.05
N PHE A 126 14.86 -16.87 -10.66
CA PHE A 126 15.18 -16.44 -12.04
C PHE A 126 16.24 -15.32 -12.11
N GLY A 127 17.03 -15.17 -11.03
CA GLY A 127 18.17 -14.27 -10.99
C GLY A 127 17.80 -12.82 -11.32
N GLY A 128 16.76 -12.27 -10.70
CA GLY A 128 16.39 -10.84 -10.70
C GLY A 128 16.18 -10.14 -12.04
N SER A 129 16.48 -10.76 -13.18
CA SER A 129 16.72 -10.09 -14.45
C SER A 129 15.45 -9.73 -15.23
N GLY A 130 14.34 -10.46 -14.97
CA GLY A 130 13.02 -10.14 -15.52
C GLY A 130 12.10 -9.45 -14.50
N TRP A 131 12.08 -9.96 -13.27
CA TRP A 131 11.19 -9.50 -12.20
C TRP A 131 11.56 -8.13 -11.62
N MET A 132 12.84 -7.90 -11.28
CA MET A 132 13.25 -6.64 -10.63
C MET A 132 13.08 -5.41 -11.53
N PRO A 133 13.40 -5.46 -12.85
CA PRO A 133 13.13 -4.34 -13.74
C PRO A 133 11.64 -4.03 -13.89
N MET A 134 10.80 -5.06 -13.93
CA MET A 134 9.35 -4.93 -14.02
C MET A 134 8.76 -4.28 -12.77
N MET A 135 9.16 -4.74 -11.59
CA MET A 135 8.85 -4.05 -10.33
C MET A 135 9.38 -2.62 -10.33
N ASN A 136 10.63 -2.37 -10.71
CA ASN A 136 11.21 -1.03 -10.67
C ASN A 136 10.49 -0.03 -11.58
N MET A 137 9.98 -0.50 -12.73
CA MET A 137 9.22 0.32 -13.68
C MET A 137 7.80 0.64 -13.18
N MET A 138 7.14 -0.31 -12.50
CA MET A 138 5.82 -0.07 -11.88
C MET A 138 5.90 0.76 -10.59
N TRP A 139 6.98 0.62 -9.84
CA TRP A 139 7.19 1.27 -8.54
C TRP A 139 7.86 2.65 -8.62
N GLY A 140 8.00 3.20 -9.84
CA GLY A 140 8.50 4.55 -10.04
C GLY A 140 9.96 4.75 -9.62
N GLY A 141 10.83 3.77 -9.90
CA GLY A 141 12.28 3.90 -9.70
C GLY A 141 12.73 3.98 -8.24
N TRP A 142 11.85 3.65 -7.28
CA TRP A 142 12.28 3.45 -5.89
C TRP A 142 13.24 2.26 -5.85
N SER A 143 14.43 2.50 -5.28
CA SER A 143 15.42 1.46 -4.99
C SER A 143 14.70 0.29 -4.33
N ALA A 144 14.70 -0.86 -5.01
CA ALA A 144 14.05 -2.05 -4.53
C ALA A 144 14.54 -2.35 -3.10
N PRO A 145 13.65 -2.54 -2.11
CA PRO A 145 14.04 -2.94 -0.75
C PRO A 145 14.64 -4.36 -0.69
N LEU A 146 14.85 -4.97 -1.85
CA LEU A 146 15.26 -6.35 -2.07
C LEU A 146 16.73 -6.46 -2.55
N GLY A 147 17.43 -5.33 -2.67
CA GLY A 147 18.84 -5.29 -3.07
C GLY A 147 19.78 -5.50 -1.88
N ASP A 148 20.58 -6.56 -1.94
CA ASP A 148 21.73 -6.79 -1.06
C ASP A 148 22.71 -5.62 -1.13
N ASN A 149 22.64 -4.73 -0.14
CA ASN A 149 23.80 -4.05 0.42
C ASN A 149 23.45 -3.34 1.72
N ASN A 150 23.93 -3.93 2.82
CA ASN A 150 24.32 -3.32 4.08
C ASN A 150 24.23 -1.77 4.16
N SER A 151 23.11 -1.26 4.68
CA SER A 151 23.13 -0.11 5.58
C SER A 151 21.82 -0.01 6.38
N ASN A 152 21.94 -0.24 7.69
CA ASN A 152 21.09 0.27 8.76
C ASN A 152 19.61 -0.11 8.75
N ASN A 153 19.20 -0.93 9.73
CA ASN A 153 18.04 -0.70 10.60
C ASN A 153 16.94 0.24 10.03
N MET A 154 16.25 -0.19 8.99
CA MET A 154 14.89 0.26 8.68
C MET A 154 13.97 -0.95 8.62
N MET A 155 14.03 -1.72 9.71
CA MET A 155 12.84 -2.17 10.44
C MET A 155 11.59 -1.46 9.96
N TRP A 156 10.84 -2.10 9.05
CA TRP A 156 9.42 -2.40 9.25
C TRP A 156 8.64 -1.34 10.06
N ASN A 157 8.70 -0.09 9.59
CA ASN A 157 7.85 1.00 10.04
C ASN A 157 6.60 1.05 9.15
N TRP A 158 5.97 -0.11 8.98
CA TRP A 158 4.69 -0.29 8.30
C TRP A 158 3.55 -0.15 9.32
N GLY A 159 3.64 0.88 10.17
CA GLY A 159 2.74 1.08 11.30
C GLY A 159 2.89 2.40 12.07
N GLN A 160 3.86 3.26 11.74
CA GLN A 160 4.09 4.51 12.49
C GLN A 160 4.24 5.77 11.61
N ASN A 161 3.99 5.72 10.30
CA ASN A 161 4.11 6.91 9.45
C ASN A 161 3.01 7.12 8.39
N MET A 162 1.84 6.48 8.53
CA MET A 162 0.68 6.80 7.67
C MET A 162 0.01 8.16 8.00
N MET A 163 0.63 8.97 8.88
CA MET A 163 0.24 10.33 9.26
C MET A 163 1.48 11.17 9.68
N GLY A 164 2.63 10.99 9.02
CA GLY A 164 3.90 11.54 9.51
C GLY A 164 4.70 12.34 8.48
N TRP A 165 4.52 13.66 8.47
CA TRP A 165 5.62 14.62 8.25
C TRP A 165 6.39 14.57 6.92
N GLY A 166 5.71 14.33 5.80
CA GLY A 166 6.25 14.73 4.49
C GLY A 166 6.06 16.23 4.28
N GLY A 167 7.15 17.02 4.29
CA GLY A 167 7.40 18.41 3.78
C GLY A 167 6.32 19.51 3.86
N PHE A 168 5.05 19.19 3.60
CA PHE A 168 3.85 20.02 3.64
C PHE A 168 2.95 19.79 4.87
N GLY A 169 3.19 18.74 5.66
CA GLY A 169 2.32 18.38 6.80
C GLY A 169 2.28 19.43 7.92
N TRP A 170 3.37 20.16 8.15
CA TRP A 170 3.44 21.18 9.20
C TRP A 170 2.47 22.35 8.97
N LEU A 171 2.22 22.72 7.71
CA LEU A 171 1.24 23.76 7.36
C LEU A 171 -0.18 23.33 7.73
N PHE A 172 -0.49 22.05 7.51
CA PHE A 172 -1.78 21.48 7.88
C PHE A 172 -1.93 21.44 9.42
N THR A 173 -0.89 21.02 10.14
CA THR A 173 -0.89 21.03 11.61
C THR A 173 -1.05 22.43 12.20
N LEU A 174 -0.37 23.45 11.66
CA LEU A 174 -0.52 24.83 12.12
C LEU A 174 -1.94 25.36 11.91
N THR A 175 -2.55 25.01 10.79
CA THR A 175 -3.93 25.42 10.49
C THR A 175 -4.89 24.86 11.53
N TRP A 176 -4.78 23.57 11.86
CA TRP A 176 -5.59 22.93 12.90
C TRP A 176 -5.36 23.51 14.30
N ILE A 177 -4.10 23.84 14.65
CA ILE A 177 -3.78 24.49 15.94
C ILE A 177 -4.46 25.85 16.07
N VAL A 178 -4.46 26.67 15.00
CA VAL A 178 -5.14 27.97 15.00
C VAL A 178 -6.65 27.82 15.22
N TRP A 179 -7.29 26.86 14.54
CA TRP A 179 -8.72 26.59 14.71
C TRP A 179 -9.06 26.12 16.13
N LEU A 180 -8.22 25.29 16.75
CA LEU A 180 -8.40 24.86 18.14
C LEU A 180 -8.30 26.02 19.12
N ILE A 181 -7.31 26.90 18.95
CA ILE A 181 -7.15 28.09 19.81
C ILE A 181 -8.38 28.99 19.71
N VAL A 182 -8.85 29.27 18.48
CA VAL A 182 -10.07 30.07 18.27
C VAL A 182 -11.30 29.41 18.91
N GLY A 183 -11.43 28.09 18.78
CA GLY A 183 -12.51 27.32 19.41
C GLY A 183 -12.50 27.43 20.93
N ILE A 184 -11.34 27.33 21.57
CA ILE A 184 -11.19 27.45 23.03
C ILE A 184 -11.56 28.87 23.49
N PHE A 185 -11.09 29.92 22.81
CA PHE A 185 -11.45 31.30 23.16
C PHE A 185 -12.95 31.57 23.02
N LEU A 186 -13.60 31.02 21.99
CA LEU A 186 -15.06 31.11 21.83
C LEU A 186 -15.81 30.35 22.92
N ALA A 187 -15.34 29.16 23.30
CA ALA A 187 -15.93 28.38 24.39
C ALA A 187 -15.82 29.11 25.74
N VAL A 188 -14.65 29.66 26.06
CA VAL A 188 -14.44 30.46 27.28
C VAL A 188 -15.31 31.72 27.28
N TRP A 189 -15.40 32.42 26.13
CA TRP A 189 -16.25 33.60 26.01
C TRP A 189 -17.74 33.27 26.17
N LEU A 190 -18.21 32.18 25.55
CA LEU A 190 -19.58 31.69 25.72
C LEU A 190 -19.86 31.28 27.17
N TRP A 191 -18.94 30.57 27.81
CA TRP A 191 -19.07 30.17 29.21
C TRP A 191 -19.14 31.38 30.16
N GLN A 192 -18.28 32.38 29.94
CA GLN A 192 -18.35 33.65 30.70
C GLN A 192 -19.65 34.42 30.46
N LYS A 193 -20.20 34.37 29.25
CA LYS A 193 -21.47 35.03 28.92
C LYS A 193 -22.67 34.32 29.54
N ILE A 194 -22.62 33.00 29.66
CA ILE A 194 -23.67 32.17 30.28
C ILE A 194 -23.66 32.34 31.81
N ASN A 195 -22.48 32.36 32.44
CA ASN A 195 -22.36 32.49 33.91
C ASN A 195 -22.44 33.93 34.44
N LYS A 196 -22.57 34.93 33.55
CA LYS A 196 -22.81 36.34 33.92
C LYS A 196 -24.31 36.73 33.89
N LYS A 197 -25.21 35.75 33.84
CA LYS A 197 -26.63 35.91 34.19
C LYS A 197 -26.88 35.29 35.55
#